data_AF-A0A8W7P5S4-F1
#
_entry.id   AF-A0A8W7P5S4-F1
#
_cell.length_a   1.000
_cell.length_b   1.000
_cell.length_c   1.000
_cell.angle_alpha   90.00
_cell.angle_beta   90.00
_cell.angle_gamma   90.00
#
_symmetry.space_group_name_H-M   'P 1'
#
loop_
_entity.id
_entity.type
_entity.pdbx_description
1 polymer ?
#
loop_
_entity_poly.entity_id
_entity_poly.type
_entity_poly.pdbx_seq_one_letter_code
_entity_poly.pdbx_strand_id
1 'polypeptide(L)'
;MKNTVLVNPLATLDEYLSRADWRVSANANQGYSLGGMILNAAGKLTANYWLDGIYPLQVAQAHREADFHLHDLDVLAGYCAGWSLRQLLHDGFNGVPGRVESAAPRHLGSALGQMVNFLGTLQNEWAGAQAFSSVDTYLAPFVKRDGLSDAQIEQALQEFVYNLNVPSRWGTQTPFTNLTFDWTC
;
A
#
# COMPACT_ATOMS: atom_id res chain seq x y z
N MET A 1 -23.93 -5.06 28.10
CA MET A 1 -23.86 -5.03 26.62
C MET A 1 -22.69 -4.15 26.24
N LYS A 2 -21.84 -4.56 25.30
CA LYS A 2 -20.83 -3.63 24.74
C LYS A 2 -21.59 -2.47 24.09
N ASN A 3 -21.18 -1.24 24.37
CA ASN A 3 -21.81 -0.05 23.82
C ASN A 3 -21.34 0.09 22.37
N THR A 4 -22.08 -0.49 21.43
CA THR A 4 -21.68 -0.56 20.02
C THR A 4 -22.11 0.70 19.28
N VAL A 5 -21.17 1.33 18.56
CA VAL A 5 -21.48 2.46 17.68
C VAL A 5 -22.24 1.97 16.45
N LEU A 6 -23.37 2.62 16.15
CA LEU A 6 -24.15 2.39 14.94
C LEU A 6 -23.63 3.27 13.81
N VAL A 7 -23.27 2.68 12.68
CA VAL A 7 -22.84 3.39 11.47
C VAL A 7 -24.04 3.57 10.54
N ASN A 8 -24.40 4.83 10.24
CA ASN A 8 -25.48 5.15 9.29
C ASN A 8 -24.91 5.22 7.86
N PRO A 9 -25.39 4.37 6.92
CA PRO A 9 -24.87 4.34 5.56
C PRO A 9 -25.16 5.62 4.76
N LEU A 10 -26.35 6.23 4.93
CA LEU A 10 -26.69 7.47 4.20
C LEU A 10 -25.78 8.62 4.65
N ALA A 11 -25.70 8.84 5.97
CA ALA A 11 -24.83 9.87 6.51
C ALA A 11 -23.35 9.66 6.13
N THR A 12 -22.88 8.40 6.13
CA THR A 12 -21.52 8.06 5.75
C THR A 12 -21.19 8.50 4.32
N LEU A 13 -22.10 8.24 3.37
CA LEU A 13 -21.89 8.61 1.97
C LEU A 13 -22.09 10.12 1.76
N ASP A 14 -23.12 10.71 2.35
CA ASP A 14 -23.41 12.14 2.22
C ASP A 14 -22.26 13.01 2.77
N GLU A 15 -21.65 12.64 3.90
CA GLU A 15 -20.47 13.31 4.46
C GLU A 15 -19.26 13.28 3.50
N TYR A 16 -19.03 12.14 2.84
CA TYR A 16 -17.96 12.02 1.86
C TYR A 16 -18.24 12.85 0.61
N LEU A 17 -19.45 12.74 0.05
CA LEU A 17 -19.89 13.46 -1.16
C LEU A 17 -19.87 14.98 -0.96
N SER A 18 -20.26 15.44 0.22
CA SER A 18 -20.21 16.86 0.60
C SER A 18 -18.83 17.34 1.06
N ARG A 19 -17.88 16.43 1.25
CA ARG A 19 -16.55 16.70 1.84
C ARG A 19 -16.63 17.39 3.20
N ALA A 20 -17.64 17.07 3.98
CA ALA A 20 -17.90 17.68 5.28
C ALA A 20 -16.94 17.19 6.39
N ASP A 21 -16.36 16.00 6.23
CA ASP A 21 -15.42 15.41 7.19
C ASP A 21 -13.96 15.63 6.74
N TRP A 22 -13.10 16.07 7.67
CA TRP A 22 -11.66 16.23 7.46
C TRP A 22 -10.99 14.92 7.04
N ARG A 23 -11.55 13.77 7.44
CA ARG A 23 -11.03 12.43 7.09
C ARG A 23 -10.97 12.19 5.58
N VAL A 24 -11.75 12.92 4.78
CA VAL A 24 -11.65 12.88 3.31
C VAL A 24 -10.28 13.36 2.81
N SER A 25 -9.54 14.11 3.64
CA SER A 25 -8.18 14.62 3.34
C SER A 25 -7.10 14.03 4.25
N ALA A 26 -7.38 12.96 5.00
CA ALA A 26 -6.43 12.39 5.96
C ALA A 26 -5.26 11.64 5.30
N ASN A 27 -5.44 11.11 4.09
CA ASN A 27 -4.43 10.35 3.37
C ASN A 27 -4.02 11.09 2.09
N ALA A 28 -2.76 11.52 2.03
CA ALA A 28 -2.21 12.29 0.90
C ALA A 28 -2.17 11.51 -0.42
N ASN A 29 -2.18 10.17 -0.37
CA ASN A 29 -2.23 9.31 -1.55
C ASN A 29 -3.67 9.13 -2.09
N GLN A 30 -4.67 9.67 -1.38
CA GLN A 30 -6.08 9.57 -1.73
C GLN A 30 -6.64 10.93 -2.10
N GLY A 31 -7.29 10.99 -3.26
CA GLY A 31 -8.11 12.12 -3.67
C GLY A 31 -9.59 11.77 -3.66
N TYR A 32 -10.44 12.79 -3.70
CA TYR A 32 -11.89 12.61 -3.88
C TYR A 32 -12.16 11.82 -5.16
N SER A 33 -12.60 10.58 -4.98
CA SER A 33 -12.84 9.61 -6.05
C SER A 33 -13.84 8.54 -5.58
N LEU A 34 -14.32 7.73 -6.51
CA LEU A 34 -15.12 6.54 -6.19
C LEU A 34 -14.34 5.58 -5.26
N GLY A 35 -13.04 5.40 -5.54
CA GLY A 35 -12.16 4.60 -4.68
C GLY A 35 -12.08 5.16 -3.26
N GLY A 36 -11.74 6.44 -3.13
CA GLY A 36 -11.70 7.09 -1.82
C GLY A 36 -13.02 6.99 -1.04
N MET A 37 -14.17 6.97 -1.74
CA MET A 37 -15.48 6.79 -1.10
C MET A 37 -15.62 5.39 -0.50
N ILE A 38 -15.24 4.36 -1.27
CA ILE A 38 -15.27 2.96 -0.84
C ILE A 38 -14.35 2.77 0.37
N LEU A 39 -13.12 3.30 0.31
CA LEU A 39 -12.18 3.23 1.43
C LEU A 39 -12.67 4.00 2.66
N ASN A 40 -13.26 5.19 2.48
CA ASN A 40 -13.78 5.97 3.60
C ASN A 40 -14.91 5.24 4.32
N ALA A 41 -15.85 4.65 3.57
CA ALA A 41 -16.94 3.88 4.13
C ALA A 41 -16.46 2.61 4.84
N ALA A 42 -15.56 1.84 4.20
CA ALA A 42 -14.97 0.65 4.80
C ALA A 42 -14.16 1.00 6.06
N GLY A 43 -13.36 2.07 6.00
CA GLY A 43 -12.53 2.53 7.10
C GLY A 43 -13.32 2.93 8.34
N LYS A 44 -14.45 3.62 8.18
CA LYS A 44 -15.36 3.94 9.29
C LYS A 44 -15.88 2.67 9.98
N LEU A 45 -16.21 1.63 9.22
CA LEU A 45 -16.67 0.35 9.78
C LEU A 45 -15.53 -0.36 10.53
N THR A 46 -14.36 -0.47 9.91
CA THR A 46 -13.18 -1.12 10.49
C THR A 46 -12.72 -0.44 11.78
N ALA A 47 -12.72 0.90 11.80
CA ALA A 47 -12.30 1.65 12.98
C ALA A 47 -13.21 1.40 14.19
N ASN A 48 -14.53 1.34 13.98
CA ASN A 48 -15.46 1.01 15.07
C ASN A 48 -15.37 -0.47 15.47
N TYR A 49 -15.06 -1.39 14.55
CA TYR A 49 -14.78 -2.78 14.89
C TYR A 49 -13.56 -2.90 15.83
N TRP A 50 -12.47 -2.17 15.54
CA TRP A 50 -11.32 -2.09 16.45
C TRP A 50 -11.70 -1.58 17.83
N LEU A 51 -12.35 -0.41 17.89
CA LEU A 51 -12.62 0.31 19.13
C LEU A 51 -13.67 -0.39 20.01
N ASP A 52 -14.72 -0.95 19.42
CA ASP A 52 -15.83 -1.54 20.18
C ASP A 52 -15.64 -3.06 20.35
N GLY A 53 -14.96 -3.70 19.40
CA GLY A 53 -14.79 -5.15 19.32
C GLY A 53 -13.50 -5.64 20.00
N ILE A 54 -12.36 -5.01 19.69
CA ILE A 54 -11.03 -5.55 19.97
C ILE A 54 -10.34 -4.84 21.14
N TYR A 55 -10.26 -3.50 21.11
CA TYR A 55 -9.56 -2.76 22.15
C TYR A 55 -10.35 -2.76 23.48
N PRO A 56 -9.65 -2.68 24.63
CA PRO A 56 -10.29 -2.40 25.90
C PRO A 56 -11.05 -1.07 25.86
N LEU A 57 -12.17 -0.99 26.58
CA LEU A 57 -13.03 0.20 26.60
C LEU A 57 -12.24 1.49 26.93
N GLN A 58 -11.32 1.41 27.89
CA GLN A 58 -10.53 2.58 28.32
C GLN A 58 -9.62 3.10 27.19
N VAL A 59 -9.05 2.20 26.38
CA VAL A 59 -8.22 2.56 25.23
C VAL A 59 -9.08 3.21 24.15
N ALA A 60 -10.26 2.64 23.89
CA ALA A 60 -11.18 3.17 22.90
C ALA A 60 -11.73 4.55 23.30
N GLN A 61 -12.04 4.75 24.59
CA GLN A 61 -12.48 6.03 25.13
C GLN A 61 -11.38 7.08 25.02
N ALA A 62 -10.17 6.77 25.46
CA ALA A 62 -9.03 7.69 25.38
C ALA A 62 -8.73 8.11 23.92
N HIS A 63 -8.88 7.21 22.94
CA HIS A 63 -8.81 7.58 21.52
C HIS A 63 -9.96 8.52 21.09
N ARG A 64 -11.20 8.20 21.47
CA ARG A 64 -12.40 9.00 21.11
C ARG A 64 -12.42 10.37 21.78
N GLU A 65 -11.87 10.48 22.99
CA GLU A 65 -11.73 11.71 23.78
C GLU A 65 -10.45 12.49 23.43
N ALA A 66 -9.65 11.95 22.49
CA ALA A 66 -8.43 12.54 21.97
C ALA A 66 -7.29 12.71 23.00
N ASP A 67 -7.25 11.87 24.04
CA ASP A 67 -6.11 11.75 24.95
C ASP A 67 -4.86 11.21 24.22
N PHE A 68 -5.07 10.36 23.21
CA PHE A 68 -4.08 9.96 22.22
C PHE A 68 -4.74 9.58 20.89
N HIS A 69 -3.92 9.42 19.85
CA HIS A 69 -4.38 8.98 18.54
C HIS A 69 -3.86 7.56 18.22
N LEU A 70 -4.77 6.68 17.82
CA LEU A 70 -4.44 5.36 17.28
C LEU A 70 -4.44 5.52 15.77
N HIS A 71 -3.30 5.23 15.16
CA HIS A 71 -3.12 5.34 13.73
C HIS A 71 -3.78 4.17 12.99
N ASP A 72 -4.22 4.44 11.76
CA ASP A 72 -4.61 3.45 10.74
C ASP A 72 -5.72 2.46 11.17
N LEU A 73 -6.65 2.92 12.02
CA LEU A 73 -7.82 2.13 12.42
C LEU A 73 -8.77 1.80 11.25
N ASP A 74 -8.61 2.43 10.09
CA ASP A 74 -9.38 2.17 8.89
C ASP A 74 -9.00 0.86 8.18
N VAL A 75 -7.89 0.23 8.57
CA VAL A 75 -7.41 -1.04 8.01
C VAL A 75 -7.30 -2.10 9.10
N LEU A 76 -7.70 -3.34 8.78
CA LEU A 76 -7.56 -4.50 9.67
C LEU A 76 -6.34 -5.34 9.26
N ALA A 77 -5.16 -4.72 9.28
CA ALA A 77 -3.91 -5.34 8.85
C ALA A 77 -2.69 -4.76 9.60
N GLY A 78 -1.49 -5.17 9.20
CA GLY A 78 -0.26 -4.53 9.66
C GLY A 78 -0.12 -3.10 9.10
N TYR A 79 0.78 -2.32 9.71
CA TYR A 79 1.05 -0.94 9.29
C TYR A 79 1.97 -0.90 8.05
N CYS A 80 3.29 -0.80 8.23
CA CYS A 80 4.27 -0.78 7.15
C CYS A 80 5.03 -2.11 7.08
N ALA A 81 5.58 -2.41 5.89
CA ALA A 81 6.43 -3.57 5.70
C ALA A 81 7.60 -3.28 4.76
N GLY A 82 8.77 -3.76 5.15
CA GLY A 82 9.95 -3.88 4.28
C GLY A 82 10.09 -5.31 3.79
N TRP A 83 10.30 -5.48 2.49
CA TRP A 83 10.27 -6.77 1.83
C TRP A 83 11.66 -7.15 1.32
N SER A 84 11.94 -8.46 1.33
CA SER A 84 13.18 -8.96 0.74
C SER A 84 13.10 -8.93 -0.78
N LEU A 85 13.73 -7.92 -1.40
CA LEU A 85 13.85 -7.87 -2.86
C LEU A 85 14.60 -9.11 -3.38
N ARG A 86 15.63 -9.56 -2.67
CA ARG A 86 16.34 -10.82 -2.97
C ARG A 86 15.36 -11.99 -3.11
N GLN A 87 14.42 -12.11 -2.18
CA GLN A 87 13.46 -13.22 -2.22
C GLN A 87 12.53 -13.11 -3.42
N LEU A 88 11.96 -11.92 -3.69
CA LEU A 88 11.14 -11.70 -4.88
C LEU A 88 11.90 -12.04 -6.17
N LEU A 89 13.17 -11.66 -6.28
CA LEU A 89 13.98 -11.93 -7.47
C LEU A 89 14.41 -13.40 -7.60
N HIS A 90 14.47 -14.14 -6.50
CA HIS A 90 14.87 -15.55 -6.48
C HIS A 90 13.69 -16.49 -6.69
N ASP A 91 12.56 -16.22 -6.05
CA ASP A 91 11.39 -17.09 -6.07
C ASP A 91 10.42 -16.66 -7.18
N GLY A 92 10.37 -15.35 -7.47
CA GLY A 92 9.32 -14.72 -8.28
C GLY A 92 8.11 -14.33 -7.43
N PHE A 93 7.14 -13.66 -8.04
CA PHE A 93 5.89 -13.29 -7.35
C PHE A 93 4.89 -14.44 -7.39
N ASN A 94 4.86 -15.28 -6.35
CA ASN A 94 4.08 -16.52 -6.29
C ASN A 94 3.58 -16.85 -4.86
N GLY A 95 2.95 -18.01 -4.70
CA GLY A 95 2.63 -18.60 -3.39
C GLY A 95 1.19 -18.37 -2.93
N VAL A 96 0.31 -17.83 -3.80
CA VAL A 96 -1.08 -17.51 -3.44
C VAL A 96 -2.04 -18.36 -4.28
N PRO A 97 -2.75 -19.34 -3.67
CA PRO A 97 -3.67 -20.20 -4.38
C PRO A 97 -4.74 -19.44 -5.17
N GLY A 98 -4.95 -19.84 -6.42
CA GLY A 98 -5.97 -19.23 -7.29
C GLY A 98 -5.61 -17.84 -7.82
N ARG A 99 -4.37 -17.37 -7.62
CA ARG A 99 -3.84 -16.15 -8.23
C ARG A 99 -2.84 -16.47 -9.33
N VAL A 100 -2.66 -15.53 -10.25
CA VAL A 100 -1.62 -15.63 -11.27
C VAL A 100 -0.26 -15.47 -10.59
N GLU A 101 0.64 -16.40 -10.88
CA GLU A 101 1.99 -16.41 -10.32
C GLU A 101 3.03 -16.11 -11.41
N SER A 102 4.17 -15.59 -11.00
CA SER A 102 5.35 -15.38 -11.85
C SER A 102 6.54 -16.11 -11.26
N ALA A 103 7.27 -16.84 -12.10
CA ALA A 103 8.59 -17.36 -11.73
C ALA A 103 9.62 -16.22 -11.63
N ALA A 104 10.79 -16.53 -11.08
CA ALA A 104 11.91 -15.60 -10.97
C ALA A 104 12.18 -14.83 -12.28
N PRO A 105 12.33 -13.49 -12.23
CA PRO A 105 12.56 -12.68 -13.41
C PRO A 105 13.91 -13.02 -14.07
N ARG A 106 13.96 -12.90 -15.41
CA ARG A 106 15.15 -13.17 -16.22
C ARG A 106 15.70 -11.99 -16.99
N HIS A 107 15.08 -10.81 -16.86
CA HIS A 107 15.52 -9.55 -17.47
C HIS A 107 15.13 -8.38 -16.56
N LEU A 108 15.82 -7.24 -16.66
CA LEU A 108 15.57 -6.07 -15.82
C LEU A 108 14.10 -5.63 -15.89
N GLY A 109 13.52 -5.55 -17.09
CA GLY A 109 12.12 -5.18 -17.27
C GLY A 109 11.15 -6.13 -16.56
N SER A 110 11.42 -7.44 -16.59
CA SER A 110 10.61 -8.42 -15.85
C SER A 110 10.77 -8.30 -14.33
N ALA A 111 11.97 -7.95 -13.84
CA ALA A 111 12.21 -7.73 -12.43
C ALA A 111 11.47 -6.50 -11.92
N LEU A 112 11.60 -5.36 -12.62
CA LEU A 112 10.89 -4.12 -12.32
C LEU A 112 9.37 -4.31 -12.41
N GLY A 113 8.89 -5.04 -13.41
CA GLY A 113 7.46 -5.37 -13.55
C GLY A 113 6.94 -6.21 -12.38
N GLN A 114 7.71 -7.20 -11.92
CA GLN A 114 7.34 -7.96 -10.72
C GLN A 114 7.39 -7.11 -9.45
N MET A 115 8.37 -6.22 -9.30
CA MET A 115 8.41 -5.27 -8.17
C MET A 115 7.18 -4.36 -8.15
N VAL A 116 6.76 -3.82 -9.30
CA VAL A 116 5.54 -3.01 -9.44
C VAL A 116 4.31 -3.81 -8.99
N ASN A 117 4.14 -5.03 -9.51
CA ASN A 117 3.00 -5.86 -9.15
C ASN A 117 3.00 -6.22 -7.67
N PHE A 118 4.15 -6.57 -7.12
CA PHE A 118 4.30 -6.95 -5.72
C PHE A 118 3.93 -5.79 -4.78
N LEU A 119 4.54 -4.61 -4.98
CA LEU A 119 4.25 -3.42 -4.15
C LEU A 119 2.81 -2.96 -4.33
N GLY A 120 2.28 -2.98 -5.55
CA GLY A 120 0.91 -2.60 -5.85
C GLY A 120 -0.13 -3.55 -5.25
N THR A 121 0.13 -4.85 -5.24
CA THR A 121 -0.74 -5.83 -4.57
C THR A 121 -0.70 -5.64 -3.06
N LEU A 122 0.49 -5.57 -2.46
CA LEU A 122 0.60 -5.51 -1.00
C LEU A 122 0.16 -4.18 -0.39
N GLN A 123 0.09 -3.10 -1.18
CA GLN A 123 -0.55 -1.87 -0.74
C GLN A 123 -2.02 -2.05 -0.33
N ASN A 124 -2.70 -3.07 -0.86
CA ASN A 124 -4.09 -3.38 -0.49
C ASN A 124 -4.20 -4.30 0.73
N GLU A 125 -3.07 -4.82 1.22
CA GLU A 125 -3.01 -5.78 2.34
C GLU A 125 -2.33 -5.19 3.59
N TRP A 126 -1.89 -3.93 3.52
CA TRP A 126 -1.18 -3.20 4.57
C TRP A 126 -1.63 -1.75 4.59
N ALA A 127 -1.66 -1.11 5.76
CA ALA A 127 -2.14 0.26 5.89
C ALA A 127 -1.13 1.31 5.41
N GLY A 128 0.15 1.02 5.60
CA GLY A 128 1.24 1.97 5.42
C GLY A 128 2.20 1.62 4.28
N ALA A 129 3.41 2.14 4.39
CA ALA A 129 4.45 2.08 3.39
C ALA A 129 4.96 0.67 3.10
N GLN A 130 5.23 0.41 1.82
CA GLN A 130 5.84 -0.82 1.33
C GLN A 130 7.24 -0.53 0.78
N ALA A 131 8.25 -1.26 1.23
CA ALA A 131 9.63 -0.92 0.93
C ALA A 131 10.46 -2.07 0.35
N PHE A 132 11.41 -1.72 -0.52
CA PHE A 132 12.55 -2.55 -0.89
C PHE A 132 13.87 -1.83 -0.55
N SER A 133 14.85 -2.59 -0.10
CA SER A 133 16.21 -2.08 0.18
C SER A 133 17.24 -2.68 -0.77
N SER A 134 18.38 -1.98 -0.92
CA SER A 134 19.51 -2.37 -1.77
C SER A 134 19.09 -2.64 -3.22
N VAL A 135 18.24 -1.76 -3.76
CA VAL A 135 17.61 -1.93 -5.08
C VAL A 135 18.65 -1.94 -6.20
N ASP A 136 19.61 -1.01 -6.15
CA ASP A 136 20.78 -1.00 -7.03
C ASP A 136 21.57 -2.30 -6.96
N THR A 137 21.92 -2.74 -5.75
CA THR A 137 22.74 -3.94 -5.54
C THR A 137 22.07 -5.18 -6.13
N TYR A 138 20.76 -5.35 -5.91
CA TYR A 138 20.03 -6.54 -6.38
C TYR A 138 19.65 -6.48 -7.87
N LEU A 139 19.50 -5.30 -8.47
CA LEU A 139 19.18 -5.17 -9.89
C LEU A 139 20.42 -5.09 -10.80
N ALA A 140 21.59 -4.73 -10.28
CA ALA A 140 22.84 -4.65 -11.04
C ALA A 140 23.18 -5.93 -11.86
N PRO A 141 22.97 -7.17 -11.35
CA PRO A 141 23.20 -8.37 -12.16
C PRO A 141 22.30 -8.47 -13.40
N PHE A 142 21.07 -7.93 -13.35
CA PHE A 142 20.15 -7.92 -14.48
C PHE A 142 20.63 -6.95 -15.55
N VAL A 143 21.06 -5.75 -15.13
CA VAL A 143 21.66 -4.74 -16.02
C VAL A 143 22.88 -5.31 -16.74
N LYS A 144 23.80 -5.94 -15.99
CA LYS A 144 25.02 -6.55 -16.56
C LYS A 144 24.70 -7.70 -17.51
N ARG A 145 23.77 -8.59 -17.16
CA ARG A 145 23.39 -9.73 -18.02
C ARG A 145 22.75 -9.26 -19.32
N ASP A 146 21.86 -8.29 -19.24
CA ASP A 146 21.09 -7.80 -20.39
C ASP A 146 21.94 -6.86 -21.27
N GLY A 147 23.14 -6.45 -20.83
CA GLY A 147 24.06 -5.62 -21.61
C GLY A 147 23.50 -4.23 -21.90
N LEU A 148 22.73 -3.67 -20.97
CA LEU A 148 21.97 -2.43 -21.18
C LEU A 148 22.88 -1.21 -21.19
N SER A 149 22.58 -0.27 -22.09
CA SER A 149 23.16 1.07 -22.06
C SER A 149 22.48 1.94 -21.01
N ASP A 150 23.14 3.04 -20.62
CA ASP A 150 22.59 4.02 -19.67
C ASP A 150 21.20 4.52 -20.10
N ALA A 151 21.00 4.79 -21.40
CA ALA A 151 19.71 5.21 -21.92
C ALA A 151 18.61 4.15 -21.76
N GLN A 152 18.95 2.86 -21.89
CA GLN A 152 17.99 1.78 -21.69
C GLN A 152 17.67 1.58 -20.20
N ILE A 153 18.66 1.76 -19.33
CA ILE A 153 18.46 1.71 -17.87
C ILE A 153 17.55 2.87 -17.43
N GLU A 154 17.83 4.09 -17.91
CA GLU A 154 17.01 5.27 -17.64
C GLU A 154 15.56 5.05 -18.09
N GLN A 155 15.36 4.56 -19.31
CA GLN A 155 14.01 4.26 -19.80
C GLN A 155 13.29 3.20 -18.95
N ALA A 156 13.99 2.13 -18.54
CA ALA A 156 13.40 1.08 -17.71
C ALA A 156 13.01 1.61 -16.31
N LEU A 157 13.86 2.45 -15.70
CA LEU A 157 13.56 3.08 -14.41
C LEU A 157 12.44 4.13 -14.53
N GLN A 158 12.39 4.87 -15.64
CA GLN A 158 11.31 5.79 -15.95
C GLN A 158 9.96 5.05 -15.99
N GLU A 159 9.89 3.95 -16.75
CA GLU A 159 8.69 3.10 -16.82
C GLU A 159 8.31 2.56 -15.45
N PHE A 160 9.27 2.09 -14.67
CA PHE A 160 9.04 1.60 -13.32
C PHE A 160 8.45 2.67 -12.40
N VAL A 161 9.03 3.87 -12.37
CA VAL A 161 8.52 5.00 -11.58
C VAL A 161 7.10 5.37 -12.01
N TYR A 162 6.82 5.50 -13.31
CA TYR A 162 5.47 5.83 -13.76
C TYR A 162 4.46 4.73 -13.39
N ASN A 163 4.82 3.46 -13.55
CA ASN A 163 3.93 2.34 -13.23
C ASN A 163 3.59 2.25 -11.74
N LEU A 164 4.51 2.60 -10.84
CA LEU A 164 4.22 2.71 -9.41
C LEU A 164 3.21 3.83 -9.09
N ASN A 165 3.12 4.85 -9.95
CA ASN A 165 2.31 6.04 -9.71
C ASN A 165 0.97 6.05 -10.48
N VAL A 166 0.49 4.89 -10.96
CA VAL A 166 -0.84 4.76 -11.59
C VAL A 166 -1.87 4.23 -10.56
N PRO A 167 -2.66 5.09 -9.88
CA PRO A 167 -3.53 4.69 -8.75
C PRO A 167 -4.66 3.75 -9.14
N SER A 168 -5.25 3.93 -10.33
CA SER A 168 -6.41 3.16 -10.78
C SER A 168 -6.12 1.67 -10.97
N ARG A 169 -4.86 1.31 -11.24
CA ARG A 169 -4.41 -0.08 -11.39
C ARG A 169 -4.51 -0.87 -10.08
N TRP A 170 -4.41 -0.17 -8.95
CA TRP A 170 -4.31 -0.77 -7.62
C TRP A 170 -5.59 -0.65 -6.81
N GLY A 171 -6.65 -0.15 -7.44
CA GLY A 171 -7.98 -0.26 -6.89
C GLY A 171 -8.25 0.67 -5.73
N THR A 172 -7.66 1.89 -5.67
CA THR A 172 -8.19 3.11 -5.01
C THR A 172 -7.13 4.19 -4.76
N GLN A 173 -5.88 3.82 -4.45
CA GLN A 173 -4.78 4.73 -4.13
C GLN A 173 -3.45 4.29 -4.76
N THR A 174 -2.53 5.23 -5.00
CA THR A 174 -1.15 4.89 -5.35
C THR A 174 -0.43 4.29 -4.14
N PRO A 175 0.42 3.28 -4.34
CA PRO A 175 1.27 2.75 -3.28
C PRO A 175 2.21 3.80 -2.69
N PHE A 176 2.27 3.87 -1.36
CA PHE A 176 3.33 4.61 -0.67
C PHE A 176 4.55 3.71 -0.63
N THR A 177 5.54 4.01 -1.48
CA THR A 177 6.70 3.13 -1.69
C THR A 177 8.00 3.79 -1.29
N ASN A 178 8.89 2.99 -0.68
CA ASN A 178 10.25 3.40 -0.35
C ASN A 178 11.25 2.46 -1.01
N LEU A 179 12.25 3.05 -1.67
CA LEU A 179 13.34 2.33 -2.31
C LEU A 179 14.66 2.86 -1.74
N THR A 180 15.49 1.96 -1.20
CA THR A 180 16.82 2.31 -0.70
C THR A 180 17.88 1.84 -1.68
N PHE A 181 18.88 2.71 -1.90
CA PHE A 181 20.03 2.47 -2.77
C PHE A 181 21.29 2.54 -1.91
N ASP A 182 22.20 1.61 -2.12
CA ASP A 182 23.43 1.50 -1.32
C ASP A 182 24.48 2.56 -1.73
N TRP A 183 24.43 3.05 -2.99
CA TRP A 183 25.18 4.19 -3.59
C TRP A 183 26.73 4.06 -3.59
N THR A 184 27.34 3.52 -2.55
CA THR A 184 28.77 3.22 -2.45
C THR A 184 29.01 1.73 -2.64
N CYS A 185 29.67 1.38 -3.75
CA CYS A 185 30.16 0.04 -4.05
C CYS A 185 31.50 -0.24 -3.37
#